data_AF-A0A6J1LW96-F1
#
_entry.id   AF-A0A6J1LW96-F1
#
_cell.length_a   1.000
_cell.length_b   1.000
_cell.length_c   1.000
_cell.angle_alpha   90.00
_cell.angle_beta   90.00
_cell.angle_gamma   90.00
#
_symmetry.space_group_name_H-M   'P 1'
#
loop_
_entity.id
_entity.type
_entity.pdbx_description
1 polymer ?
#
loop_
_entity_poly.entity_id
_entity_poly.type
_entity_poly.pdbx_seq_one_letter_code
_entity_poly.pdbx_strand_id
1 'polypeptide(L)'
;MAKHFAKIIVYGAQSVGRAFVKAVRQEIEASRVAAQQHRTNRLSKAKCHDLAVKGMTLHEAQQILNVKDLNNLDEIRGNYEHLFRVNEKAAGGSFYIQSKVFRAKERIDRELQDKLEAALNETQSVTPPPTPPAPSPAKAAAVEAEAATKATKATKATKATKATTKANRV
;
A
#
# COMPACT_ATOMS: atom_id res chain seq x y z
N MET A 1 -44.98 -32.55 -50.49
CA MET A 1 -43.50 -32.53 -50.31
C MET A 1 -42.93 -31.19 -49.85
N ALA A 2 -43.22 -30.05 -50.51
CA ALA A 2 -42.64 -28.74 -50.15
C ALA A 2 -42.89 -28.25 -48.70
N LYS A 3 -44.05 -28.59 -48.11
CA LYS A 3 -44.44 -28.18 -46.75
C LYS A 3 -43.56 -28.78 -45.64
N HIS A 4 -42.83 -29.86 -45.90
CA HIS A 4 -41.96 -30.50 -44.91
C HIS A 4 -40.54 -29.94 -44.97
N PHE A 5 -40.05 -29.61 -46.16
CA PHE A 5 -38.78 -28.90 -46.35
C PHE A 5 -38.79 -27.52 -45.68
N ALA A 6 -39.87 -26.75 -45.84
CA ALA A 6 -40.00 -25.46 -45.17
C ALA A 6 -39.91 -25.57 -43.64
N LYS A 7 -40.48 -26.63 -43.05
CA LYS A 7 -40.42 -26.86 -41.59
C LYS A 7 -39.01 -27.21 -41.13
N ILE A 8 -38.30 -28.08 -41.86
CA ILE A 8 -36.92 -28.46 -41.54
C ILE A 8 -35.99 -27.23 -41.57
N ILE A 9 -36.15 -26.37 -42.57
CA ILE A 9 -35.36 -25.14 -42.69
C ILE A 9 -35.66 -24.17 -41.53
N VAL A 10 -36.93 -23.98 -41.17
CA VAL A 10 -37.32 -23.09 -40.07
C VAL A 10 -36.80 -23.60 -38.73
N TYR A 11 -36.91 -24.90 -38.45
CA TYR A 11 -36.39 -25.48 -37.21
C TYR A 11 -34.86 -25.49 -37.16
N GLY A 12 -34.19 -25.71 -38.30
CA GLY A 12 -32.73 -25.62 -38.40
C GLY A 12 -32.21 -24.18 -38.19
N ALA A 13 -32.91 -23.18 -38.73
CA ALA A 13 -32.52 -21.78 -38.55
C ALA A 13 -32.70 -21.32 -37.09
N GLN A 14 -33.75 -21.79 -36.40
CA GLN A 14 -34.00 -21.44 -35.00
C GLN A 14 -32.94 -22.00 -34.05
N SER A 15 -32.44 -23.22 -34.29
CA SER A 15 -31.42 -23.84 -33.43
C SER A 15 -30.08 -23.11 -33.55
N VAL A 16 -29.64 -22.80 -34.78
CA VAL A 16 -28.39 -22.08 -35.05
C VAL A 16 -28.47 -20.63 -34.56
N GLY A 17 -29.60 -19.94 -34.81
CA GLY A 17 -29.78 -18.56 -34.35
C GLY A 17 -29.73 -18.40 -32.84
N ARG A 18 -30.33 -19.33 -32.07
CA ARG A 18 -30.31 -19.29 -30.60
C ARG A 18 -28.92 -19.58 -30.02
N ALA A 19 -28.14 -20.48 -30.63
CA ALA A 19 -26.78 -20.77 -30.22
C ALA A 19 -25.84 -19.57 -30.46
N PHE A 20 -25.97 -18.91 -31.62
CA PHE A 20 -25.19 -17.72 -31.94
C PHE A 20 -25.46 -16.56 -30.96
N VAL A 21 -26.73 -16.28 -30.65
CA VAL A 21 -27.08 -15.25 -29.66
C VAL A 21 -26.52 -15.56 -28.27
N LYS A 22 -26.51 -16.84 -27.87
CA LYS A 22 -25.91 -17.25 -26.58
C LYS A 22 -24.40 -17.05 -26.56
N ALA A 23 -23.69 -17.42 -27.62
CA ALA A 23 -22.24 -17.22 -27.73
C ALA A 23 -21.88 -15.73 -27.70
N VAL A 24 -22.60 -14.89 -28.45
CA VAL A 24 -22.39 -13.43 -28.45
C VAL A 24 -22.65 -12.83 -27.07
N ARG A 25 -23.71 -13.25 -26.37
CA ARG A 25 -23.96 -12.80 -24.98
C ARG A 25 -22.87 -13.24 -24.03
N GLN A 26 -22.38 -14.46 -24.15
CA GLN A 26 -21.32 -15.00 -23.30
C GLN A 26 -19.99 -14.24 -23.49
N GLU A 27 -19.66 -13.86 -24.72
CA GLU A 27 -18.48 -13.02 -25.01
C GLU A 27 -18.65 -11.61 -24.45
N ILE A 28 -19.84 -11.01 -24.59
CA ILE A 28 -20.14 -9.68 -24.04
C ILE A 28 -20.13 -9.71 -22.50
N GLU A 29 -20.67 -10.74 -21.87
CA GLU A 29 -20.66 -10.89 -20.41
C GLU A 29 -19.26 -11.16 -19.88
N ALA A 30 -18.49 -12.05 -20.51
CA ALA A 30 -17.09 -12.26 -20.18
C ALA A 30 -16.28 -10.96 -20.33
N SER A 31 -16.53 -10.20 -21.40
CA SER A 31 -15.91 -8.89 -21.63
C SER A 31 -16.35 -7.86 -20.59
N ARG A 32 -17.62 -7.87 -20.16
CA ARG A 32 -18.13 -6.96 -19.13
C ARG A 32 -17.58 -7.28 -17.75
N VAL A 33 -17.46 -8.56 -17.38
CA VAL A 33 -16.89 -8.98 -16.09
C VAL A 33 -15.40 -8.63 -16.04
N ALA A 34 -14.63 -8.89 -17.10
CA ALA A 34 -13.23 -8.47 -17.20
C ALA A 34 -13.10 -6.93 -17.19
N ALA A 35 -13.93 -6.21 -17.96
CA ALA A 35 -13.95 -4.76 -17.97
C ALA A 35 -14.35 -4.16 -16.62
N GLN A 36 -15.26 -4.78 -15.87
CA GLN A 36 -15.66 -4.35 -14.53
C GLN A 36 -14.51 -4.52 -13.53
N GLN A 37 -13.76 -5.63 -13.58
CA GLN A 37 -12.54 -5.82 -12.78
C GLN A 37 -11.46 -4.78 -13.13
N HIS A 38 -11.32 -4.42 -14.41
CA HIS A 38 -10.45 -3.32 -14.82
C HIS A 38 -11.01 -1.93 -14.45
N ARG A 39 -12.33 -1.75 -14.37
CA ARG A 39 -12.99 -0.47 -14.06
C ARG A 39 -12.96 -0.15 -12.57
N THR A 40 -13.11 -1.13 -11.69
CA THR A 40 -12.92 -0.96 -10.24
C THR A 40 -11.47 -0.60 -9.93
N ASN A 41 -10.50 -1.27 -10.57
CA ASN A 41 -9.08 -0.91 -10.48
C ASN A 41 -8.80 0.49 -11.09
N ARG A 42 -9.50 0.87 -12.16
CA ARG A 42 -9.43 2.23 -12.74
C ARG A 42 -10.04 3.31 -11.85
N LEU A 43 -11.10 3.05 -11.08
CA LEU A 43 -11.69 4.06 -10.20
C LEU A 43 -10.76 4.40 -9.02
N SER A 44 -10.05 3.41 -8.49
CA SER A 44 -8.97 3.63 -7.51
C SER A 44 -7.76 4.35 -8.14
N LYS A 45 -7.48 4.07 -9.43
CA LYS A 45 -6.43 4.77 -10.23
C LYS A 45 -6.87 6.15 -10.74
N ALA A 46 -8.16 6.47 -10.77
CA ALA A 46 -8.67 7.74 -11.31
C ALA A 46 -8.34 8.93 -10.41
N LYS A 47 -8.19 8.71 -9.09
CA LYS A 47 -7.59 9.72 -8.18
C LYS A 47 -6.09 9.95 -8.42
N CYS A 48 -5.42 9.04 -9.13
CA CYS A 48 -4.01 9.12 -9.54
C CYS A 48 -3.84 9.60 -11.00
N HIS A 49 -4.94 9.74 -11.75
CA HIS A 49 -4.88 10.11 -13.17
C HIS A 49 -4.39 11.56 -13.38
N ASP A 50 -4.44 12.41 -12.36
CA ASP A 50 -3.88 13.78 -12.43
C ASP A 50 -2.35 13.80 -12.28
N LEU A 51 -1.75 12.79 -11.62
CA LEU A 51 -0.30 12.56 -11.67
C LEU A 51 0.15 11.92 -12.98
N ALA A 52 -0.73 11.16 -13.65
CA ALA A 52 -0.45 10.44 -14.89
C ALA A 52 -0.52 11.32 -16.16
N VAL A 53 -1.16 12.50 -16.10
CA VAL A 53 -1.29 13.38 -17.28
C VAL A 53 -0.06 14.28 -17.48
N LYS A 54 0.83 14.41 -16.46
CA LYS A 54 2.10 15.16 -16.58
C LYS A 54 3.31 14.52 -15.87
N GLY A 55 3.13 13.43 -15.12
CA GLY A 55 4.18 12.71 -14.38
C GLY A 55 4.40 11.28 -14.87
N MET A 56 5.60 10.73 -14.60
CA MET A 56 5.99 9.37 -14.92
C MET A 56 5.40 8.38 -13.90
N THR A 57 4.86 7.25 -14.34
CA THR A 57 4.36 6.21 -13.42
C THR A 57 5.52 5.46 -12.76
N LEU A 58 5.30 4.87 -11.58
CA LEU A 58 6.32 4.06 -10.88
C LEU A 58 6.80 2.88 -11.74
N HIS A 59 5.86 2.23 -12.41
CA HIS A 59 6.16 1.10 -13.30
C HIS A 59 7.03 1.53 -14.50
N GLU A 60 6.73 2.66 -15.13
CA GLU A 60 7.59 3.21 -16.20
C GLU A 60 8.98 3.57 -15.67
N ALA A 61 9.09 4.13 -14.46
CA ALA A 61 10.37 4.47 -13.86
C ALA A 61 11.23 3.22 -13.61
N GLN A 62 10.62 2.14 -13.11
CA GLN A 62 11.26 0.83 -12.94
C GLN A 62 11.74 0.27 -14.28
N GLN A 63 10.93 0.37 -15.34
CA GLN A 63 11.31 -0.08 -16.67
C GLN A 63 12.46 0.73 -17.26
N ILE A 64 12.45 2.05 -17.10
CA ILE A 64 13.53 2.94 -17.59
C ILE A 64 14.86 2.62 -16.91
N LEU A 65 14.85 2.40 -15.59
CA LEU A 65 16.06 2.05 -14.83
C LEU A 65 16.37 0.55 -14.82
N ASN A 66 15.53 -0.26 -15.46
CA ASN A 66 15.61 -1.72 -15.49
C ASN A 66 15.78 -2.35 -14.09
N VAL A 67 14.91 -1.96 -13.15
CA VAL A 67 14.92 -2.46 -11.77
C VAL A 67 13.62 -3.19 -11.47
N LYS A 68 13.71 -4.37 -10.87
CA LYS A 68 12.54 -5.16 -10.45
C LYS A 68 12.15 -4.86 -8.99
N ASP A 69 13.15 -4.77 -8.12
CA ASP A 69 12.96 -4.61 -6.68
C ASP A 69 13.40 -3.22 -6.22
N LEU A 70 12.45 -2.44 -5.68
CA LEU A 70 12.73 -1.09 -5.19
C LEU A 70 13.61 -1.04 -3.93
N ASN A 71 13.79 -2.19 -3.26
CA ASN A 71 14.60 -2.27 -2.04
C ASN A 71 16.10 -2.33 -2.34
N ASN A 72 16.49 -2.65 -3.58
CA ASN A 72 17.88 -2.74 -3.98
C ASN A 72 18.41 -1.36 -4.43
N LEU A 73 18.79 -0.54 -3.45
CA LEU A 73 19.28 0.83 -3.69
C LEU A 73 20.56 0.87 -4.53
N ASP A 74 21.43 -0.12 -4.38
CA ASP A 74 22.68 -0.20 -5.13
C ASP A 74 22.44 -0.45 -6.62
N GLU A 75 21.49 -1.32 -6.95
CA GLU A 75 21.09 -1.57 -8.35
C GLU A 75 20.45 -0.35 -8.99
N ILE A 76 19.58 0.37 -8.26
CA ILE A 76 18.97 1.62 -8.74
C ILE A 76 20.07 2.65 -9.05
N ARG A 77 21.03 2.82 -8.14
CA ARG A 77 22.12 3.79 -8.29
C ARG A 77 23.05 3.42 -9.44
N GLY A 78 23.47 2.15 -9.51
CA GLY A 78 24.38 1.66 -10.55
C GLY A 78 23.77 1.76 -11.94
N ASN A 79 22.51 1.35 -12.10
CA ASN A 79 21.81 1.44 -13.38
C ASN A 79 21.58 2.90 -13.78
N TYR A 80 21.21 3.77 -12.83
CA TYR A 80 21.06 5.20 -13.08
C TYR A 80 22.37 5.82 -13.58
N GLU A 81 23.48 5.60 -12.87
CA GLU A 81 24.78 6.20 -13.24
C GLU A 81 25.25 5.72 -14.61
N HIS A 82 25.10 4.43 -14.91
CA HIS A 82 25.42 3.87 -16.21
C HIS A 82 24.56 4.48 -17.33
N LEU A 83 23.23 4.45 -17.17
CA LEU A 83 22.30 4.97 -18.18
C LEU A 83 22.44 6.48 -18.36
N PHE A 84 22.74 7.23 -17.31
CA PHE A 84 22.96 8.66 -17.39
C PHE A 84 24.25 8.98 -18.15
N ARG A 85 25.37 8.32 -17.80
CA ARG A 85 26.68 8.53 -18.42
C ARG A 85 26.67 8.20 -19.91
N VAL A 86 26.06 7.08 -20.31
CA VAL A 86 25.99 6.66 -21.72
C VAL A 86 25.11 7.59 -22.55
N ASN A 87 24.10 8.23 -21.95
CA ASN A 87 23.17 9.12 -22.65
C ASN A 87 23.50 10.61 -22.51
N GLU A 88 24.66 10.98 -21.94
CA GLU A 88 25.07 12.37 -21.91
C GLU A 88 25.28 12.93 -23.31
N LYS A 89 24.92 14.20 -23.50
CA LYS A 89 25.06 14.89 -24.80
C LYS A 89 26.51 14.88 -25.32
N ALA A 90 27.48 14.93 -24.41
CA ALA A 90 28.91 14.87 -24.76
C ALA A 90 29.34 13.51 -25.33
N ALA A 91 28.67 12.42 -24.91
CA ALA A 91 28.91 11.06 -25.41
C ALA A 91 28.11 10.73 -26.69
N GLY A 92 27.45 11.73 -27.29
CA GLY A 92 26.55 11.52 -28.43
C GLY A 92 25.14 11.05 -28.06
N GLY A 93 24.80 11.07 -26.77
CA GLY A 93 23.47 10.75 -26.27
C GLY A 93 22.44 11.85 -26.50
N SER A 94 21.17 11.53 -26.23
CA SER A 94 20.05 12.47 -26.35
C SER A 94 19.69 13.06 -24.98
N PHE A 95 19.62 14.39 -24.91
CA PHE A 95 19.13 15.11 -23.73
C PHE A 95 17.73 14.66 -23.31
N TYR A 96 16.89 14.24 -24.26
CA TYR A 96 15.56 13.70 -23.95
C TYR A 96 15.65 12.41 -23.14
N ILE A 97 16.52 11.48 -23.56
CA ILE A 97 16.70 10.19 -22.87
C ILE A 97 17.31 10.43 -21.49
N GLN A 98 18.33 11.27 -21.41
CA GLN A 98 18.93 11.68 -20.13
C GLN A 98 17.88 12.29 -19.18
N SER A 99 17.01 13.17 -19.70
CA SER A 99 15.91 13.77 -18.94
C SER A 99 14.88 12.73 -18.47
N LYS A 100 14.67 11.65 -19.23
CA LYS A 100 13.79 10.54 -18.82
C LYS A 100 14.42 9.68 -17.73
N VAL A 101 15.71 9.35 -17.86
CA VAL A 101 16.46 8.61 -16.84
C VAL A 101 16.47 9.39 -15.51
N PHE A 102 16.71 10.70 -15.57
CA PHE A 102 16.64 11.58 -14.40
C PHE A 102 15.25 11.57 -13.75
N ARG A 103 14.19 11.77 -14.53
CA ARG A 103 12.81 11.76 -14.01
C ARG A 103 12.40 10.40 -13.44
N ALA A 104 12.91 9.30 -13.98
CA ALA A 104 12.68 7.96 -13.45
C ALA A 104 13.28 7.82 -12.04
N LYS A 105 14.52 8.28 -11.86
CA LYS A 105 15.20 8.27 -10.57
C LYS A 105 14.43 9.12 -9.54
N GLU A 106 14.04 10.34 -9.89
CA GLU A 106 13.22 11.19 -9.01
C GLU A 106 11.87 10.55 -8.65
N ARG A 107 11.28 9.75 -9.55
CA ARG A 107 10.00 9.08 -9.29
C ARG A 107 10.15 7.94 -8.29
N ILE A 108 11.24 7.18 -8.37
CA ILE A 108 11.56 6.09 -7.44
C ILE A 108 11.93 6.64 -6.07
N ASP A 109 12.76 7.69 -6.01
CA ASP A 109 13.16 8.31 -4.74
C ASP A 109 11.96 8.81 -3.94
N ARG A 110 10.97 9.40 -4.61
CA ARG A 110 9.71 9.83 -3.98
C ARG A 110 8.96 8.66 -3.35
N GLU A 111 8.85 7.52 -4.04
CA GLU A 111 8.18 6.34 -3.46
C GLU A 111 8.95 5.77 -2.25
N LEU A 112 10.28 5.82 -2.27
CA LEU A 112 11.09 5.36 -1.15
C LEU A 112 10.91 6.28 0.07
N GLN A 113 10.83 7.59 -0.18
CA GLN A 113 10.55 8.57 0.86
C GLN A 113 9.13 8.41 1.43
N ASP A 114 8.11 8.29 0.57
CA ASP A 114 6.72 8.07 0.99
C ASP A 114 6.58 6.81 1.85
N LYS A 115 7.30 5.73 1.49
CA LYS A 115 7.36 4.48 2.28
C LYS A 115 8.03 4.66 3.63
N LEU A 116 9.12 5.43 3.69
CA LEU A 116 9.81 5.73 4.94
C LEU A 116 8.92 6.56 5.87
N GLU A 117 8.25 7.58 5.33
CA GLU A 117 7.32 8.43 6.08
C GLU A 117 6.11 7.63 6.60
N ALA A 118 5.57 6.71 5.78
CA ALA A 118 4.52 5.79 6.22
C ALA A 118 4.99 4.90 7.40
N ALA A 119 6.19 4.33 7.32
CA ALA A 119 6.74 3.50 8.39
C ALA A 119 7.00 4.27 9.70
N LEU A 120 7.36 5.56 9.62
CA LEU A 120 7.53 6.43 10.78
C LEU A 120 6.19 6.81 11.43
N ASN A 121 5.17 7.05 10.61
CA ASN A 121 3.83 7.36 11.12
C ASN A 121 3.16 6.13 11.78
N GLU A 122 3.43 4.93 11.29
CA GLU A 122 2.95 3.68 11.89
C GLU A 122 3.53 3.45 13.30
N THR A 123 4.80 3.77 13.53
CA THR A 123 5.45 3.63 14.86
C THR A 123 4.94 4.64 15.90
N GLN A 124 4.34 5.76 15.48
CA GLN A 124 3.76 6.77 16.38
C GLN A 124 2.29 6.52 16.76
N SER A 125 1.66 5.48 16.19
CA SER A 125 0.24 5.14 16.41
C SER A 125 -0.01 3.95 17.36
N VAL A 126 1.02 3.45 18.04
CA VAL A 126 0.86 2.44 19.12
C VAL A 126 0.25 3.12 20.35
N THR A 127 -1.07 3.14 20.42
CA THR A 127 -1.83 3.32 21.67
C THR A 127 -1.57 2.12 22.60
N PRO A 128 -1.35 2.32 23.92
CA PRO A 128 -1.29 1.21 24.87
C PRO A 128 -2.64 0.47 24.95
N PRO A 129 -2.66 -0.83 25.32
CA PRO A 129 -3.85 -1.69 25.25
C PRO A 129 -5.05 -1.13 26.03
N PRO A 130 -6.30 -1.39 25.58
CA PRO A 130 -7.48 -0.83 26.19
C PRO A 130 -7.70 -1.39 27.61
N THR A 131 -7.48 -0.56 28.63
CA THR A 131 -8.04 -0.77 29.97
C THR A 131 -9.57 -0.67 29.88
N PRO A 132 -10.34 -1.67 30.34
CA PRO A 132 -11.81 -1.59 30.33
C PRO A 132 -12.29 -0.41 31.20
N PRO A 133 -13.31 0.35 30.76
CA PRO A 133 -13.77 1.53 31.49
C PRO A 133 -14.50 1.13 32.77
N ALA A 134 -13.96 1.51 33.91
CA ALA A 134 -14.71 1.54 35.16
C ALA A 134 -15.82 2.61 35.07
N PRO A 135 -17.08 2.29 35.43
CA PRO A 135 -18.19 3.22 35.37
C PRO A 135 -18.19 4.18 36.57
N SER A 136 -18.61 5.43 36.36
CA SER A 136 -18.83 6.43 37.40
C SER A 136 -19.89 7.42 36.93
N PRO A 137 -20.66 8.12 37.79
CA PRO A 137 -21.27 7.73 39.06
C PRO A 137 -22.76 8.13 39.12
N ALA A 138 -23.65 7.29 39.67
CA ALA A 138 -25.00 7.71 40.05
C ALA A 138 -25.52 6.95 41.27
N LYS A 139 -25.40 7.63 42.42
CA LYS A 139 -26.36 7.78 43.53
C LYS A 139 -27.14 6.55 44.05
N ALA A 140 -27.05 6.41 45.38
CA ALA A 140 -27.99 5.79 46.32
C ALA A 140 -27.95 4.25 46.44
N ALA A 141 -27.37 3.76 47.54
CA ALA A 141 -28.08 3.11 48.64
C ALA A 141 -27.16 2.15 49.43
N ALA A 142 -27.04 2.43 50.73
CA ALA A 142 -26.83 1.49 51.84
C ALA A 142 -25.74 0.41 51.73
N VAL A 143 -24.64 0.58 52.49
CA VAL A 143 -24.08 -0.49 53.33
C VAL A 143 -23.47 0.12 54.60
N GLU A 144 -24.05 -0.25 55.74
CA GLU A 144 -23.59 -0.04 57.11
C GLU A 144 -22.36 -0.93 57.45
N ALA A 145 -21.78 -0.62 58.62
CA ALA A 145 -20.87 -1.44 59.42
C ALA A 145 -19.37 -1.42 59.00
N GLU A 146 -18.52 -0.64 59.68
CA GLU A 146 -17.95 -0.86 61.02
C GLU A 146 -16.70 -1.75 60.97
N ALA A 147 -15.52 -1.15 61.18
CA ALA A 147 -14.57 -1.52 62.25
C ALA A 147 -13.13 -1.00 61.99
N ALA A 148 -12.67 -0.18 62.95
CA ALA A 148 -11.30 -0.04 63.46
C ALA A 148 -10.13 0.13 62.47
N THR A 149 -9.66 1.35 62.17
CA THR A 149 -8.74 2.23 62.94
C THR A 149 -7.48 1.58 63.57
N LYS A 150 -6.35 2.25 63.25
CA LYS A 150 -5.21 2.60 64.13
C LYS A 150 -3.93 1.75 63.99
N ALA A 151 -2.98 2.27 63.21
CA ALA A 151 -1.56 2.34 63.59
C ALA A 151 -0.73 3.19 62.60
N THR A 152 -0.74 4.50 62.85
CA THR A 152 0.37 5.39 62.50
C THR A 152 1.56 5.04 63.42
N LYS A 153 2.80 5.18 62.90
CA LYS A 153 4.04 5.61 63.62
C LYS A 153 5.23 4.65 63.49
N ALA A 154 6.23 5.07 62.72
CA ALA A 154 7.68 4.93 62.96
C ALA A 154 8.39 5.44 61.69
N THR A 155 8.72 6.73 61.56
CA THR A 155 9.87 7.40 62.18
C THR A 155 11.21 6.73 61.87
N LYS A 156 12.08 7.53 61.26
CA LYS A 156 13.52 7.69 61.56
C LYS A 156 14.50 7.09 60.54
N ALA A 157 15.11 8.01 59.80
CA ALA A 157 16.56 8.15 59.53
C ALA A 157 17.28 6.92 58.94
N THR A 158 18.20 7.05 57.98
CA THR A 158 19.52 7.67 58.18
C THR A 158 20.21 7.57 56.81
N LYS A 159 20.47 8.69 56.12
CA LYS A 159 21.79 9.30 55.93
C LYS A 159 22.82 8.43 55.18
N ALA A 160 23.12 8.89 53.96
CA ALA A 160 24.43 9.02 53.31
C ALA A 160 25.47 7.90 53.45
N THR A 161 26.05 7.49 52.31
CA THR A 161 27.48 7.63 51.96
C THR A 161 27.73 6.97 50.59
N LYS A 162 28.17 7.74 49.57
CA LYS A 162 29.57 7.93 49.16
C LYS A 162 30.12 6.68 48.44
N ALA A 163 30.05 6.64 47.11
CA ALA A 163 31.11 7.05 46.17
C ALA A 163 32.28 6.06 46.04
N THR A 164 32.61 5.77 44.77
CA THR A 164 33.95 5.48 44.23
C THR A 164 34.55 4.10 44.46
N THR A 165 34.90 3.43 43.36
CA THR A 165 36.21 2.78 43.04
C THR A 165 35.98 1.88 41.81
N LYS A 166 36.26 2.34 40.57
CA LYS A 166 37.56 2.38 39.85
C LYS A 166 38.12 0.99 39.50
N ALA A 167 38.12 0.72 38.19
CA ALA A 167 39.14 0.07 37.35
C ALA A 167 39.76 -1.28 37.79
N ASN A 168 40.00 -2.20 36.85
CA ASN A 168 41.18 -2.18 35.95
C ASN A 168 41.48 -3.61 35.44
N ARG A 169 41.66 -3.73 34.12
CA ARG A 169 42.80 -4.38 33.42
C ARG A 169 43.15 -5.84 33.73
N VAL A 170 43.11 -6.68 32.69
CA VAL A 170 44.30 -7.19 31.97
C VAL A 170 43.97 -7.20 30.48
#